data_AF-A0A967GTY8-F1
#
_entry.id   AF-A0A967GTY8-F1
#
_cell.length_a   1.000
_cell.length_b   1.000
_cell.length_c   1.000
_cell.angle_alpha   90.00
_cell.angle_beta   90.00
_cell.angle_gamma   90.00
#
_symmetry.space_group_name_H-M   'P 1'
#
loop_
_entity.id
_entity.type
_entity.pdbx_description
1 polymer ?
#
loop_
_entity_poly.entity_id
_entity_poly.type
_entity_poly.pdbx_seq_one_letter_code
_entity_poly.pdbx_strand_id
1 'polypeptide(L)'
;TEYAHAVRRGERVALPKLGSPDLRTLGRALDEMRDSLEDRKYVQSYVQTLTHEMKSPVSAIRGAAELLREDEMPPGQRDRFLANISTETERLQNIIDRLLALSAIESRKNLENPAVIELTELIDEICASHQHAFEARGMVLERNYHDSPKVRGEAFLLEIAVG
;
A
#
# COMPACT_ATOMS: atom_id res chain seq x y z
N THR A 1 31.02 16.79 -8.08
CA THR A 1 30.01 17.38 -8.99
C THR A 1 29.03 16.33 -9.48
N GLU A 2 29.48 15.13 -9.84
CA GLU A 2 28.63 14.02 -10.27
C GLU A 2 27.56 13.62 -9.23
N TYR A 3 27.92 13.52 -7.95
CA TYR A 3 26.97 13.27 -6.85
C TYR A 3 25.80 14.27 -6.82
N ALA A 4 26.09 15.58 -6.92
CA ALA A 4 25.05 16.62 -6.89
C ALA A 4 24.11 16.53 -8.10
N HIS A 5 24.63 16.17 -9.28
CA HIS A 5 23.78 15.95 -10.46
C HIS A 5 22.92 14.70 -10.34
N ALA A 6 23.44 13.63 -9.73
CA ALA A 6 22.68 12.40 -9.48
C ALA A 6 21.56 12.61 -8.45
N VAL A 7 21.85 13.31 -7.35
CA VAL A 7 20.83 13.71 -6.35
C VAL A 7 19.74 14.58 -7.01
N ARG A 8 20.10 15.51 -7.90
CA ARG A 8 19.12 16.32 -8.65
C ARG A 8 18.20 15.46 -9.53
N ARG A 9 18.66 14.31 -10.00
CA ARG A 9 17.88 13.36 -10.81
C ARG A 9 17.07 12.37 -9.98
N GLY A 10 17.17 12.41 -8.65
CA GLY A 10 16.51 11.45 -7.75
C GLY A 10 17.18 10.07 -7.74
N GLU A 11 18.46 9.99 -8.11
CA GLU A 11 19.21 8.74 -8.08
C GLU A 11 19.76 8.48 -6.67
N ARG A 12 19.59 7.25 -6.17
CA ARG A 12 20.24 6.79 -4.94
C ARG A 12 21.71 6.51 -5.19
N VAL A 13 22.54 7.50 -4.91
CA VAL A 13 24.00 7.39 -5.01
C VAL A 13 24.61 7.45 -3.62
N ALA A 14 25.56 6.56 -3.34
CA ALA A 14 26.28 6.56 -2.07
C ALA A 14 27.10 7.85 -1.90
N LEU A 15 27.11 8.40 -0.68
CA LEU A 15 27.88 9.59 -0.37
C LEU A 15 29.37 9.33 -0.69
N PRO A 16 30.02 10.18 -1.52
CA PRO A 16 31.43 10.00 -1.84
C PRO A 16 32.30 10.16 -0.58
N LYS A 17 33.49 9.56 -0.58
CA LYS A 17 34.46 9.73 0.51
C LYS A 17 34.96 11.17 0.54
N LEU A 18 34.40 11.99 1.43
CA LEU A 18 34.76 13.40 1.61
C LEU A 18 35.93 13.54 2.59
N GLY A 19 36.98 14.24 2.16
CA GLY A 19 38.25 14.33 2.89
C GLY A 19 38.18 15.12 4.20
N SER A 20 37.40 16.20 4.27
CA SER A 20 37.30 17.03 5.49
C SER A 20 36.10 16.66 6.38
N PRO A 21 36.21 16.80 7.71
CA PRO A 21 35.10 16.58 8.65
C PRO A 21 33.86 17.44 8.36
N ASP A 22 34.07 18.69 7.98
CA ASP A 22 32.98 19.64 7.69
C ASP A 22 32.20 19.22 6.44
N LEU A 23 32.90 18.78 5.39
CA LEU A 23 32.26 18.29 4.17
C LEU A 23 31.50 16.98 4.43
N ARG A 24 32.01 16.08 5.29
CA ARG A 24 31.27 14.88 5.69
C ARG A 24 29.99 15.20 6.47
N THR A 25 30.02 16.24 7.30
CA THR A 25 28.84 16.67 8.08
C THR A 25 27.79 17.27 7.15
N LEU A 26 28.21 18.15 6.23
CA LEU A 26 27.32 18.71 5.21
C LEU A 26 26.75 17.63 4.30
N GLY A 27 27.57 16.66 3.90
CA GLY A 27 27.15 15.53 3.07
C GLY A 27 26.06 14.68 3.73
N ARG A 28 26.19 14.38 5.03
CA ARG A 28 25.16 13.66 5.80
C ARG A 28 23.87 14.47 5.92
N ALA A 29 23.94 15.76 6.23
CA ALA A 29 22.75 16.61 6.33
C ALA A 29 21.98 16.71 4.99
N LEU A 30 22.69 16.75 3.87
CA LEU A 30 22.10 16.70 2.52
C LEU A 30 21.43 15.36 2.22
N ASP A 31 22.03 14.25 2.68
CA ASP A 31 21.48 12.91 2.54
C ASP A 31 20.18 12.75 3.35
N GLU A 32 20.19 13.18 4.62
CA GLU A 32 19.01 13.18 5.50
C GLU A 32 17.88 14.06 4.95
N MET A 33 18.21 15.23 4.38
CA MET A 33 17.24 16.11 3.74
C MET A 33 16.66 15.49 2.46
N ARG A 34 17.47 14.79 1.66
CA ARG A 34 17.00 14.07 0.47
C ARG A 34 16.00 13.00 0.88
N ASP A 35 16.36 12.15 1.83
CA ASP A 35 15.51 11.04 2.26
C ASP A 35 14.17 11.58 2.79
N SER A 36 14.21 12.63 3.61
CA SER A 36 12.99 13.31 4.10
C SER A 36 12.11 13.91 2.99
N LEU A 37 12.70 14.34 1.88
CA LEU A 37 11.96 14.88 0.73
C LEU A 37 11.37 13.78 -0.16
N GLU A 38 12.10 12.67 -0.33
CA GLU A 38 11.61 11.49 -1.07
C GLU A 38 10.43 10.84 -0.34
N ASP A 39 10.55 10.64 0.97
CA ASP A 39 9.47 10.08 1.81
C ASP A 39 8.18 10.89 1.67
N ARG A 40 8.29 12.23 1.76
CA ARG A 40 7.15 13.14 1.57
C ARG A 40 6.51 13.03 0.18
N LYS A 41 7.33 12.92 -0.88
CA LYS A 41 6.80 12.76 -2.24
C LYS A 41 6.08 11.44 -2.42
N TYR A 42 6.61 10.36 -1.85
CA TYR A 42 5.97 9.06 -1.86
C TYR A 42 4.59 9.11 -1.18
N VAL A 43 4.52 9.64 0.04
CA VAL A 43 3.25 9.80 0.78
C VAL A 43 2.26 10.64 0.00
N GLN A 44 2.69 11.79 -0.53
CA GLN A 44 1.84 12.66 -1.31
C GLN A 44 1.27 11.95 -2.55
N SER A 45 2.13 11.23 -3.28
CA SER A 45 1.69 10.47 -4.46
C SER A 45 0.73 9.35 -4.09
N TYR A 46 0.97 8.65 -2.97
CA TYR A 46 0.11 7.56 -2.52
C TYR A 46 -1.28 8.06 -2.12
N VAL A 47 -1.35 9.12 -1.30
CA VAL A 47 -2.60 9.77 -0.91
C VAL A 47 -3.37 10.27 -2.14
N GLN A 48 -2.68 10.84 -3.12
CA GLN A 48 -3.30 11.27 -4.36
C GLN A 48 -3.89 10.08 -5.14
N THR A 49 -3.14 8.98 -5.29
CA THR A 49 -3.63 7.75 -5.93
C THR A 49 -4.87 7.21 -5.24
N LEU A 50 -4.84 7.03 -3.92
CA LEU A 50 -6.00 6.57 -3.14
C LEU A 50 -7.20 7.50 -3.32
N THR A 51 -6.98 8.81 -3.32
CA THR A 51 -8.05 9.80 -3.57
C THR A 51 -8.69 9.63 -4.95
N HIS A 52 -7.89 9.34 -5.98
CA HIS A 52 -8.42 9.05 -7.31
C HIS A 52 -9.20 7.73 -7.34
N GLU A 53 -8.69 6.70 -6.66
CA GLU A 53 -9.37 5.41 -6.56
C GLU A 53 -10.70 5.50 -5.83
N MET A 54 -10.82 6.33 -4.79
CA MET A 54 -12.07 6.56 -4.02
C MET A 54 -13.18 7.25 -4.83
N LYS A 55 -12.85 8.05 -5.85
CA LYS A 55 -13.87 8.77 -6.65
C LYS A 55 -14.79 7.81 -7.41
N SER A 56 -14.23 6.71 -7.90
CA SER A 56 -14.95 5.67 -8.64
C SER A 56 -16.05 4.98 -7.82
N PRO A 57 -15.76 4.35 -6.66
CA PRO A 57 -16.77 3.71 -5.82
C PRO A 57 -17.82 4.70 -5.32
N VAL A 58 -17.42 5.93 -4.92
CA VAL A 58 -18.39 6.96 -4.50
C VAL A 58 -19.37 7.30 -5.62
N SER A 59 -18.89 7.45 -6.85
CA SER A 59 -19.75 7.72 -8.01
C SER A 59 -20.68 6.55 -8.32
N ALA A 60 -20.19 5.31 -8.20
CA ALA A 60 -20.97 4.10 -8.43
C ALA A 60 -22.07 3.91 -7.37
N ILE A 61 -21.76 4.12 -6.08
CA ILE A 61 -22.72 4.11 -4.98
C ILE A 61 -23.81 5.15 -5.22
N ARG A 62 -23.41 6.38 -5.55
CA ARG A 62 -24.34 7.47 -5.82
C ARG A 62 -25.28 7.13 -6.98
N GLY A 63 -24.75 6.65 -8.11
CA GLY A 63 -25.56 6.26 -9.27
C GLY A 63 -26.54 5.12 -8.95
N ALA A 64 -26.08 4.09 -8.22
CA ALA A 64 -26.95 3.00 -7.78
C ALA A 64 -28.06 3.49 -6.83
N ALA A 65 -27.73 4.39 -5.90
CA ALA A 65 -28.70 4.99 -4.99
C ALA A 65 -29.72 5.89 -5.71
N GLU A 66 -29.29 6.64 -6.75
CA GLU A 66 -30.19 7.43 -7.59
C GLU A 66 -31.20 6.53 -8.33
N LEU A 67 -30.74 5.43 -8.93
CA LEU A 67 -31.60 4.45 -9.62
C LEU A 67 -32.56 3.72 -8.68
N LEU A 68 -32.16 3.48 -7.43
CA LEU A 68 -33.02 2.84 -6.42
C LEU A 68 -34.26 3.67 -6.03
N ARG A 69 -34.27 4.97 -6.36
CA ARG A 69 -35.39 5.89 -6.12
C ARG A 69 -36.49 5.81 -7.17
N GLU A 70 -36.28 5.09 -8.27
CA GLU A 70 -37.31 4.90 -9.30
C GLU A 70 -38.40 3.94 -8.80
N ASP A 71 -39.66 4.32 -9.02
CA ASP A 71 -40.84 3.58 -8.53
C ASP A 71 -41.07 2.26 -9.28
N GLU A 72 -40.80 2.26 -10.59
CA GLU A 72 -40.92 1.08 -11.44
C GLU A 72 -39.54 0.47 -11.70
N MET A 73 -39.36 -0.78 -11.30
CA MET A 73 -38.11 -1.49 -11.52
C MET A 73 -38.36 -2.96 -11.84
N PRO A 74 -37.68 -3.53 -12.85
CA PRO A 74 -37.66 -4.95 -13.12
C PRO A 74 -37.33 -5.81 -11.89
N PRO A 75 -37.93 -7.01 -11.77
CA PRO A 75 -37.60 -7.95 -10.70
C PRO A 75 -36.10 -8.24 -10.62
N GLY A 76 -35.53 -8.22 -9.41
CA GLY A 76 -34.10 -8.50 -9.16
C GLY A 76 -33.12 -7.37 -9.49
N GLN A 77 -33.55 -6.30 -10.17
CA GLN A 77 -32.66 -5.16 -10.45
C GLN A 77 -32.37 -4.33 -9.18
N ARG A 78 -33.33 -4.29 -8.24
CA ARG A 78 -33.16 -3.65 -6.93
C ARG A 78 -32.05 -4.32 -6.13
N ASP A 79 -32.07 -5.65 -6.07
CA ASP A 79 -31.06 -6.44 -5.36
C ASP A 79 -29.68 -6.26 -6.00
N ARG A 80 -29.61 -6.16 -7.33
CA ARG A 80 -28.35 -5.88 -8.04
C ARG A 80 -27.76 -4.52 -7.66
N PHE A 81 -28.58 -3.47 -7.54
CA PHE A 81 -28.09 -2.16 -7.11
C PHE A 81 -27.67 -2.13 -5.63
N LEU A 82 -28.40 -2.83 -4.76
CA LEU A 82 -28.00 -3.00 -3.35
C LEU A 82 -26.69 -3.78 -3.21
N ALA A 83 -26.51 -4.85 -4.00
CA ALA A 83 -25.26 -5.60 -4.06
C ALA A 83 -24.11 -4.72 -4.55
N ASN A 84 -24.34 -3.91 -5.59
CA ASN A 84 -23.34 -2.96 -6.10
C ASN A 84 -22.92 -1.95 -5.02
N ILE A 85 -23.87 -1.35 -4.29
CA ILE A 85 -23.57 -0.43 -3.18
C ILE A 85 -22.72 -1.13 -2.11
N SER A 86 -23.06 -2.37 -1.77
CA SER A 86 -22.33 -3.15 -0.76
C SER A 86 -20.88 -3.39 -1.19
N THR A 87 -20.66 -3.88 -2.41
CA THR A 87 -19.32 -4.11 -2.99
C THR A 87 -18.47 -2.85 -3.03
N GLU A 88 -19.04 -1.72 -3.47
CA GLU A 88 -18.28 -0.46 -3.56
C GLU A 88 -18.00 0.14 -2.17
N THR A 89 -18.85 -0.16 -1.17
CA THR A 89 -18.61 0.22 0.23
C THR A 89 -17.45 -0.58 0.83
N GLU A 90 -17.41 -1.88 0.59
CA GLU A 90 -16.27 -2.73 0.98
C GLU A 90 -14.97 -2.26 0.31
N ARG A 91 -15.04 -1.87 -0.97
CA ARG A 91 -13.89 -1.31 -1.67
C ARG A 91 -13.40 0.01 -1.05
N LEU A 92 -14.31 0.89 -0.64
CA LEU A 92 -13.95 2.11 0.09
C LEU A 92 -13.30 1.81 1.44
N GLN A 93 -13.81 0.82 2.17
CA GLN A 93 -13.23 0.39 3.43
C GLN A 93 -11.78 -0.05 3.24
N ASN A 94 -11.50 -0.89 2.24
CA ASN A 94 -10.14 -1.32 1.92
C ASN A 94 -9.20 -0.15 1.59
N ILE A 95 -9.68 0.90 0.91
CA ILE A 95 -8.87 2.10 0.63
C ILE A 95 -8.58 2.88 1.93
N ILE A 96 -9.55 3.00 2.82
CA ILE A 96 -9.38 3.64 4.13
C ILE A 96 -8.35 2.87 4.96
N ASP A 97 -8.44 1.55 4.99
CA ASP A 97 -7.52 0.69 5.75
C ASP A 97 -6.08 0.85 5.25
N ARG A 98 -5.87 0.94 3.92
CA ARG A 98 -4.57 1.25 3.31
C ARG A 98 -4.04 2.62 3.71
N LEU A 99 -4.90 3.63 3.79
CA LEU A 99 -4.51 4.97 4.23
C LEU A 99 -4.09 4.99 5.71
N LEU A 100 -4.84 4.28 6.57
CA LEU A 100 -4.51 4.13 7.99
C LEU A 100 -3.20 3.35 8.19
N ALA A 101 -2.99 2.29 7.40
CA ALA A 101 -1.75 1.53 7.39
C ALA A 101 -0.55 2.41 7.00
N LEU A 102 -0.67 3.22 5.92
CA LEU A 102 0.37 4.18 5.56
C LEU A 102 0.63 5.18 6.69
N SER A 103 -0.42 5.76 7.29
CA SER A 103 -0.26 6.69 8.40
C SER A 103 0.44 6.06 9.61
N ALA A 104 0.16 4.79 9.89
CA ALA A 104 0.82 4.06 10.97
C ALA A 104 2.30 3.84 10.66
N ILE A 105 2.64 3.49 9.41
CA ILE A 105 4.03 3.33 8.96
C ILE A 105 4.79 4.66 9.06
N GLU A 106 4.23 5.76 8.56
CA GLU A 106 4.86 7.08 8.59
C GLU A 106 5.12 7.61 10.01
N SER A 107 4.27 7.21 10.97
CA SER A 107 4.45 7.61 12.37
C SER A 107 5.62 6.88 13.06
N ARG A 108 6.09 5.77 12.48
CA ARG A 108 7.11 4.90 13.08
C ARG A 108 8.50 5.21 12.52
N LYS A 109 9.44 5.52 13.41
CA LYS A 109 10.85 5.72 13.05
C LYS A 109 11.69 4.44 13.10
N ASN A 110 11.21 3.41 13.81
CA ASN A 110 11.89 2.14 14.03
C ASN A 110 10.85 1.01 14.11
N LEU A 111 11.31 -0.23 13.92
CA LEU A 111 10.52 -1.41 14.28
C LEU A 111 10.31 -1.41 15.81
N GLU A 112 9.06 -1.47 16.24
CA GLU A 112 8.66 -1.45 17.65
C GLU A 112 8.72 -2.85 18.26
N ASN A 113 8.27 -3.88 17.52
CA ASN A 113 8.21 -5.25 18.02
C ASN A 113 8.68 -6.29 16.98
N PRO A 114 9.96 -6.27 16.56
CA PRO A 114 10.45 -7.20 15.56
C PRO A 114 10.54 -8.63 16.11
N ALA A 115 9.84 -9.55 15.45
CA ALA A 115 9.88 -10.99 15.71
C ALA A 115 10.60 -11.73 14.57
N VAL A 116 10.98 -12.97 14.83
CA VAL A 116 11.42 -13.90 13.77
C VAL A 116 10.16 -14.52 13.17
N ILE A 117 9.97 -14.36 11.87
CA ILE A 117 8.76 -14.75 11.14
C ILE A 117 9.16 -15.73 10.04
N GLU A 118 8.45 -16.86 9.97
CA GLU A 118 8.54 -17.81 8.85
C GLU A 118 7.76 -17.24 7.67
N LEU A 119 8.46 -16.89 6.58
CA LEU A 119 7.80 -16.25 5.43
C LEU A 119 6.77 -17.17 4.76
N THR A 120 7.02 -18.48 4.72
CA THR A 120 6.08 -19.44 4.10
C THR A 120 4.76 -19.48 4.85
N GLU A 121 4.78 -19.49 6.20
CA GLU A 121 3.57 -19.49 7.02
C GLU A 121 2.78 -18.19 6.83
N LEU A 122 3.46 -17.04 6.85
CA LEU A 122 2.82 -15.75 6.61
C LEU A 122 2.16 -15.68 5.23
N ILE A 123 2.87 -16.14 4.18
CA ILE A 123 2.31 -16.16 2.82
C ILE A 123 1.11 -17.11 2.76
N ASP A 124 1.19 -18.28 3.40
CA ASP A 124 0.06 -19.22 3.44
C ASP A 124 -1.18 -18.63 4.12
N GLU A 125 -1.01 -17.88 5.21
CA GLU A 125 -2.11 -17.16 5.88
C GLU A 125 -2.75 -16.10 4.96
N ILE A 126 -1.94 -15.29 4.28
CA ILE A 126 -2.41 -14.29 3.32
C ILE A 126 -3.11 -14.97 2.14
N CYS A 127 -2.56 -16.06 1.61
CA CYS A 127 -3.19 -16.81 0.53
C CYS A 127 -4.55 -17.37 0.95
N ALA A 128 -4.64 -17.92 2.16
CA ALA A 128 -5.88 -18.45 2.71
C ALA A 128 -6.94 -17.37 2.91
N SER A 129 -6.56 -16.17 3.36
CA SER A 129 -7.51 -15.05 3.54
C SER A 129 -8.11 -14.56 2.21
N HIS A 130 -7.35 -14.66 1.10
CA HIS A 130 -7.81 -14.26 -0.23
C HIS A 130 -8.40 -15.39 -1.08
N GLN A 131 -8.36 -16.64 -0.61
CA GLN A 131 -8.81 -17.83 -1.34
C GLN A 131 -10.21 -17.66 -1.96
N HIS A 132 -11.18 -17.16 -1.19
CA HIS A 132 -12.56 -16.96 -1.65
C HIS A 132 -12.67 -15.97 -2.81
N ALA A 133 -11.83 -14.93 -2.80
CA ALA A 133 -11.80 -13.93 -3.86
C ALA A 133 -11.21 -14.49 -5.17
N PHE A 134 -10.24 -15.39 -5.08
CA PHE A 134 -9.65 -16.07 -6.23
C PHE A 134 -10.61 -17.12 -6.82
N GLU A 135 -11.27 -17.91 -5.98
CA GLU A 135 -12.26 -18.91 -6.40
C GLU A 135 -13.44 -18.27 -7.13
N ALA A 136 -13.96 -17.14 -6.62
CA ALA A 136 -15.03 -16.38 -7.26
C ALA A 136 -14.66 -15.88 -8.68
N ARG A 137 -13.36 -15.75 -8.98
CA ARG A 137 -12.83 -15.32 -10.27
C ARG A 137 -12.33 -16.49 -11.13
N GLY A 138 -12.44 -17.73 -10.66
CA GLY A 138 -11.93 -18.92 -11.35
C GLY A 138 -10.39 -18.94 -11.46
N MET A 139 -9.69 -18.25 -10.56
CA MET A 139 -8.24 -18.22 -10.52
C MET A 139 -7.70 -19.27 -9.54
N VAL A 140 -6.60 -19.91 -9.90
CA VAL A 140 -5.88 -20.86 -9.04
C VAL A 140 -4.61 -20.21 -8.53
N LEU A 141 -4.42 -20.21 -7.21
CA LEU A 141 -3.21 -19.70 -6.58
C LEU A 141 -2.19 -20.84 -6.44
N GLU A 142 -1.11 -20.77 -7.22
CA GLU A 142 -0.01 -21.73 -7.13
C GLU A 142 1.08 -21.17 -6.22
N ARG A 143 1.47 -21.97 -5.21
CA ARG A 143 2.52 -21.63 -4.25
C ARG A 143 3.71 -22.55 -4.50
N ASN A 144 4.85 -21.97 -4.86
CA ASN A 144 6.08 -22.72 -5.09
C ASN A 144 7.17 -22.22 -4.14
N TYR A 145 7.31 -22.89 -2.99
CA TYR A 145 8.33 -22.59 -2.00
C TYR A 145 9.50 -23.55 -2.17
N HIS A 146 10.69 -23.02 -2.41
CA HIS A 146 11.93 -23.79 -2.42
C HIS A 146 12.64 -23.81 -1.06
N ASP A 147 12.34 -22.86 -0.19
CA ASP A 147 12.93 -22.72 1.15
C ASP A 147 11.92 -22.04 2.11
N SER A 148 12.18 -22.11 3.42
CA SER A 148 11.44 -21.41 4.48
C SER A 148 12.32 -20.34 5.13
N PRO A 149 12.55 -19.20 4.44
CA PRO A 149 13.38 -18.14 4.99
C PRO A 149 12.74 -17.51 6.22
N LYS A 150 13.53 -17.43 7.29
CA LYS A 150 13.19 -16.69 8.51
C LYS A 150 13.65 -15.25 8.39
N VAL A 151 12.75 -14.30 8.52
CA VAL A 151 13.08 -12.88 8.53
C VAL A 151 12.81 -12.25 9.88
N ARG A 152 13.63 -11.29 10.27
CA ARG A 152 13.37 -10.46 11.45
C ARG A 152 12.59 -9.22 11.01
N GLY A 153 11.35 -9.09 11.48
CA GLY A 153 10.46 -8.01 11.09
C GLY A 153 9.19 -7.97 11.92
N GLU A 154 8.25 -7.12 11.53
CA GLU A 154 6.90 -7.10 12.11
C GLU A 154 5.91 -7.74 11.14
N ALA A 155 5.08 -8.65 11.64
CA ALA A 155 4.13 -9.39 10.81
C ALA A 155 3.22 -8.45 10.03
N PHE A 156 2.68 -7.42 10.69
CA PHE A 156 1.86 -6.38 10.08
C PHE A 156 2.53 -5.68 8.88
N LEU A 157 3.81 -5.31 8.99
CA LEU A 157 4.53 -4.63 7.91
C LEU A 157 4.84 -5.56 6.74
N LEU A 158 5.11 -6.83 7.04
CA LEU A 158 5.32 -7.85 6.02
C LEU A 158 4.02 -8.21 5.31
N GLU A 159 2.90 -8.25 6.03
CA GLU A 159 1.57 -8.46 5.48
C GLU A 159 1.20 -7.34 4.51
N ILE A 160 1.42 -6.08 4.88
CA ILE A 160 1.22 -4.92 3.98
C ILE A 160 2.13 -4.96 2.75
N ALA A 161 3.34 -5.51 2.87
CA ALA A 161 4.28 -5.60 1.75
C ALA A 161 3.91 -6.70 0.75
N VAL A 162 3.19 -7.73 1.20
CA VAL A 162 2.85 -8.92 0.40
C VAL A 162 1.41 -8.87 -0.13
N GLY A 163 0.46 -8.34 0.63
CA GLY A 163 -0.97 -8.19 0.26
C GLY A 163 -1.30 -6.87 -0.43
#